data_AF-A0A0V0W1F1-F1
#
_entry.id   AF-A0A0V0W1F1-F1
#
_cell.length_a   1.000
_cell.length_b   1.000
_cell.length_c   1.000
_cell.angle_alpha   90.00
_cell.angle_beta   90.00
_cell.angle_gamma   90.00
#
_symmetry.space_group_name_H-M   'P 1'
#
loop_
_entity.id
_entity.type
_entity.pdbx_description
1 polymer ?
#
loop_
_entity_poly.entity_id
_entity_poly.type
_entity_poly.pdbx_seq_one_letter_code
_entity_poly.pdbx_strand_id
1 'polypeptide(L)'
;MTIYDRKAVDQTEKELSSQRIQWKFITERAPWMGRYWERWIKSIKIFLVKTLQQALADEEDLRTILCEIGARLNLRPLTHLSSERKDLEMLTLYHF
;
A
#
# COMPACT_ATOMS: atom_id res chain seq x y z
N MET A 1 23.97 -2.14 16.85
CA MET A 1 22.67 -2.20 17.55
C MET A 1 21.59 -2.11 16.48
N THR A 2 21.18 -3.24 15.92
CA THR A 2 20.07 -3.30 14.96
C THR A 2 18.76 -3.31 15.74
N ILE A 3 17.82 -2.46 15.32
CA ILE A 3 16.54 -2.18 15.99
C ILE A 3 15.53 -3.33 15.85
N TYR A 4 15.93 -4.45 15.24
CA TYR A 4 15.08 -5.57 14.85
C TYR A 4 15.56 -6.86 15.51
N ASP A 5 14.61 -7.71 15.89
CA ASP A 5 14.91 -9.07 16.34
C ASP A 5 15.49 -9.88 15.17
N ARG A 6 16.77 -10.22 15.29
CA ARG A 6 17.51 -10.96 14.27
C ARG A 6 16.86 -12.31 13.97
N LYS A 7 16.30 -12.99 14.98
CA LYS A 7 15.63 -14.28 14.76
C LYS A 7 14.38 -14.13 13.90
N ALA A 8 13.58 -13.08 14.13
CA ALA A 8 12.39 -12.80 13.35
C ALA A 8 12.72 -12.43 11.89
N VAL A 9 13.80 -11.66 11.68
CA VAL A 9 14.28 -11.30 10.33
C VAL A 9 14.76 -12.55 9.58
N ASP A 10 15.59 -13.38 10.21
CA ASP A 10 16.12 -14.60 9.59
C ASP A 10 15.00 -15.58 9.21
N GLN A 11 13.97 -15.71 10.08
CA GLN A 11 12.80 -16.53 9.79
C GLN A 11 12.00 -16.00 8.59
N THR A 12 11.77 -14.68 8.55
CA THR A 12 11.05 -14.03 7.44
C THR A 12 11.81 -14.19 6.12
N GLU A 13 13.13 -14.01 6.13
CA GLU A 13 13.95 -14.16 4.93
C GLU A 13 13.90 -15.60 4.38
N LYS A 14 13.92 -16.60 5.28
CA LYS A 14 13.79 -18.01 4.90
C LYS A 14 12.43 -18.31 4.25
N GLU A 15 11.34 -17.80 4.83
CA GLU A 15 9.99 -17.95 4.29
C GLU A 15 9.85 -17.31 2.91
N LEU A 16 10.34 -16.08 2.75
CA LEU A 16 10.27 -15.36 1.47
C LEU A 16 11.16 -16.00 0.39
N SER A 17 12.34 -16.49 0.77
CA SER A 17 13.24 -17.21 -0.14
C SER A 17 12.59 -18.49 -0.68
N SER A 18 11.80 -19.21 0.13
CA SER A 18 11.02 -20.36 -0.34
C SER A 18 10.02 -20.01 -1.45
N GLN A 19 9.55 -18.76 -1.46
CA GLN A 19 8.64 -18.20 -2.47
C GLN A 19 9.39 -17.48 -3.60
N ARG A 20 10.73 -17.56 -3.64
CA ARG A 20 11.60 -16.83 -4.58
C ARG A 20 11.48 -15.30 -4.46
N ILE A 21 11.11 -14.80 -3.29
CA ILE A 21 11.01 -13.37 -2.99
C ILE A 21 12.28 -12.93 -2.27
N GLN A 22 12.95 -11.91 -2.79
CA GLN A 22 14.13 -11.32 -2.15
C GLN A 22 13.72 -10.13 -1.28
N TRP A 23 13.90 -10.24 0.04
CA TRP A 23 13.73 -9.12 0.97
C TRP A 23 14.91 -8.15 0.89
N LYS A 24 14.65 -6.85 0.85
CA LYS A 24 15.69 -5.80 0.86
C LYS A 24 15.27 -4.67 1.78
N PHE A 25 16.13 -4.31 2.73
CA PHE A 25 15.94 -3.11 3.53
C PHE A 25 16.21 -1.85 2.71
N ILE A 26 15.57 -0.75 3.12
CA ILE A 26 15.89 0.58 2.60
C ILE A 26 17.31 0.93 3.03
N THR A 27 18.10 1.50 2.11
CA THR A 27 19.45 1.98 2.39
C THR A 27 19.43 3.00 3.54
N GLU A 28 20.33 2.82 4.50
CA GLU A 28 20.50 3.79 5.57
C GLU A 28 20.75 5.19 5.01
N ARG A 29 20.08 6.20 5.58
CA ARG A 29 20.15 7.61 5.13
C ARG A 29 19.62 7.88 3.72
N ALA A 30 18.86 6.96 3.12
CA ALA A 30 18.14 7.17 1.87
C ALA A 30 16.61 7.30 2.07
N PRO A 31 16.12 8.36 2.75
CA PRO A 31 14.70 8.50 3.09
C PRO A 31 13.78 8.55 1.85
N TRP A 32 14.31 8.95 0.69
CA TRP A 32 13.54 8.98 -0.56
C TRP A 32 13.06 7.59 -1.01
N MET A 33 13.76 6.51 -0.63
CA MET A 33 13.37 5.13 -0.95
C MET A 33 12.05 4.72 -0.28
N GLY A 34 11.74 5.28 0.90
CA GLY A 34 10.49 5.06 1.61
C GLY A 34 9.35 5.99 1.18
N ARG A 35 9.66 7.07 0.45
CA ARG A 35 8.71 8.16 0.15
C ARG A 35 7.45 7.69 -0.58
N TYR A 36 7.56 6.67 -1.45
CA TYR A 36 6.38 6.12 -2.13
C TYR A 36 5.40 5.50 -1.13
N TRP A 37 5.90 4.61 -0.26
CA TRP A 37 5.11 3.96 0.78
C TRP A 37 4.53 4.96 1.77
N GLU A 38 5.29 5.99 2.17
CA GLU A 38 4.80 7.07 3.03
C GLU A 38 3.62 7.82 2.40
N ARG A 39 3.70 8.15 1.10
CA ARG A 39 2.59 8.78 0.37
C ARG A 39 1.38 7.86 0.29
N TRP A 40 1.61 6.57 0.11
CA TRP A 40 0.53 5.57 0.04
C TRP A 40 -0.18 5.43 1.39
N ILE A 41 0.57 5.31 2.50
CA ILE A 41 0.05 5.30 3.87
C ILE A 41 -0.71 6.60 4.18
N LYS A 42 -0.19 7.76 3.73
CA LYS A 42 -0.87 9.04 3.90
C LYS A 42 -2.24 9.04 3.22
N SER A 43 -2.35 8.50 2.00
CA SER A 43 -3.65 8.36 1.32
C SER A 43 -4.61 7.48 2.12
N ILE A 44 -4.17 6.30 2.56
CA ILE A 44 -5.00 5.40 3.38
C ILE A 44 -5.51 6.11 4.64
N LYS A 45 -4.64 6.81 5.36
CA LYS A 45 -5.02 7.58 6.55
C LYS A 45 -6.06 8.66 6.25
N ILE A 46 -5.91 9.38 5.14
CA ILE A 46 -6.90 10.39 4.71
C ILE A 46 -8.27 9.74 4.47
N PHE A 47 -8.32 8.60 3.78
CA PHE A 47 -9.57 7.89 3.54
C PHE A 47 -10.18 7.36 4.83
N LEU A 48 -9.37 6.76 5.72
CA LEU A 48 -9.84 6.28 7.03
C LEU A 48 -10.46 7.40 7.86
N VAL A 49 -9.79 8.55 7.97
CA VAL A 49 -10.32 9.72 8.70
C VAL A 49 -11.63 10.21 8.09
N LYS A 50 -11.76 10.20 6.76
CA LYS A 50 -13.00 10.61 6.07
C LYS A 50 -14.14 9.60 6.25
N THR A 51 -13.85 8.30 6.25
CA THR A 51 -14.86 7.25 6.39
C THR A 51 -15.34 7.13 7.83
N LEU A 52 -14.42 7.05 8.79
CA LEU A 52 -14.76 6.85 10.21
C LEU A 52 -15.20 8.14 10.89
N GLN A 53 -14.60 9.28 10.56
CA GLN A 53 -14.85 10.56 11.24
C GLN A 53 -14.72 10.43 12.77
N GLN A 54 -15.84 10.43 13.51
CA GLN A 54 -15.91 10.26 14.97
C GLN A 54 -16.46 8.89 15.39
N ALA A 55 -16.77 8.01 14.44
CA ALA A 55 -17.27 6.68 14.73
C ALA A 55 -16.16 5.78 15.28
N LEU A 56 -16.51 4.97 16.28
CA LEU A 56 -15.71 3.84 16.71
C LEU A 56 -16.06 2.65 15.82
N ALA A 57 -15.06 2.07 15.18
CA ALA A 57 -15.19 0.82 14.44
C ALA A 57 -14.59 -0.31 15.28
N ASP A 58 -15.24 -1.45 15.28
CA ASP A 58 -14.65 -2.68 15.79
C ASP A 58 -13.61 -3.24 14.79
N GLU A 59 -13.01 -4.37 15.13
CA GLU A 59 -11.96 -4.98 14.30
C GLU A 59 -12.50 -5.40 12.91
N GLU A 60 -13.74 -5.90 12.85
CA GLU A 60 -14.35 -6.40 11.63
C GLU A 60 -14.76 -5.26 10.70
N ASP A 61 -15.35 -4.21 11.26
CA ASP A 61 -15.67 -2.96 10.56
C ASP A 61 -14.40 -2.33 10.01
N LEU A 62 -13.35 -2.23 10.82
CA LEU A 62 -12.07 -1.65 10.38
C LEU A 62 -11.44 -2.47 9.26
N ARG A 63 -11.48 -3.81 9.35
CA ARG A 63 -11.00 -4.71 8.29
C ARG A 63 -11.76 -4.47 6.99
N THR A 64 -13.08 -4.37 7.06
CA THR A 64 -13.94 -4.13 5.91
C THR A 64 -13.66 -2.77 5.27
N ILE A 65 -13.59 -1.71 6.08
CA ILE A 65 -13.27 -0.35 5.62
C ILE A 65 -11.90 -0.31 4.94
N LEU A 66 -10.88 -0.97 5.51
CA LEU A 66 -9.55 -1.05 4.92
C LEU A 66 -9.57 -1.78 3.57
N CYS A 67 -10.32 -2.87 3.44
CA CYS A 67 -10.51 -3.58 2.17
C CYS A 67 -11.15 -2.66 1.11
N GLU A 68 -12.19 -1.92 1.47
CA GLU A 68 -12.86 -0.99 0.55
C GLU A 68 -11.93 0.15 0.12
N ILE A 69 -11.20 0.76 1.07
CA ILE A 69 -10.23 1.80 0.76
C ILE A 69 -9.15 1.27 -0.18
N GLY A 70 -8.63 0.06 0.08
CA GLY A 70 -7.67 -0.62 -0.79
C GLY A 70 -8.20 -0.81 -2.22
N ALA A 71 -9.43 -1.30 -2.35
CA ALA A 71 -10.08 -1.47 -3.65
C ALA A 71 -10.23 -0.13 -4.39
N ARG A 72 -10.64 0.95 -3.69
CA ARG A 72 -10.77 2.29 -4.29
C ARG A 72 -9.43 2.88 -4.71
N LEU A 73 -8.38 2.65 -3.94
CA LEU A 73 -7.02 3.08 -4.31
C LEU A 73 -6.53 2.35 -5.55
N ASN A 74 -6.82 1.04 -5.68
CA ASN A 74 -6.42 0.24 -6.84
C ASN A 74 -7.22 0.59 -8.10
N LEU A 75 -8.49 0.96 -7.96
CA LEU A 75 -9.34 1.43 -9.07
C LEU A 75 -9.01 2.86 -9.54
N ARG A 76 -8.14 3.57 -8.83
CA ARG A 76 -7.81 4.95 -9.20
C ARG A 76 -7.05 4.97 -10.55
N PRO A 77 -7.45 5.85 -11.49
CA PRO A 77 -6.74 6.00 -12.75
C PRO A 77 -5.26 6.34 -12.53
N LEU A 78 -4.38 5.63 -13.23
CA LEU A 78 -2.96 5.96 -13.33
C LEU A 78 -2.70 7.02 -14.41
N THR A 79 -3.59 7.11 -15.40
CA THR A 79 -3.48 8.02 -16.55
C THR A 79 -4.65 8.98 -16.59
N HIS A 80 -4.37 10.24 -16.92
CA HIS A 80 -5.43 11.20 -17.26
C HIS A 80 -6.07 10.79 -18.59
N LEU A 81 -7.40 10.71 -18.62
CA LEU A 81 -8.16 10.50 -19.85
C LEU A 81 -8.09 11.77 -20.71
N SER A 82 -7.46 11.69 -21.88
CA SER A 82 -7.52 12.78 -22.86
C SER A 82 -8.92 12.84 -23.47
N SER A 83 -9.50 14.04 -23.60
CA SER A 83 -10.86 14.23 -24.13
C SER A 83 -11.03 13.86 -25.61
N GLU A 84 -9.96 13.47 -26.32
CA GLU A 84 -9.94 13.37 -27.79
C GLU A 84 -9.93 11.95 -28.38
N ARG A 85 -10.09 10.87 -27.61
CA ARG A 85 -10.29 9.52 -28.21
C ARG A 85 -11.34 8.71 -27.49
N LYS A 86 -12.32 8.24 -28.27
CA LYS A 86 -13.48 7.45 -27.82
C LYS A 86 -13.14 6.02 -27.35
N ASP A 87 -11.88 5.58 -27.45
CA ASP A 87 -11.49 4.18 -27.25
C ASP A 87 -10.25 3.99 -26.35
N LEU A 88 -10.05 4.82 -25.32
CA LEU A 88 -9.01 4.59 -24.32
C LEU A 88 -9.63 4.06 -23.03
N GLU A 89 -9.51 2.75 -22.82
CA GLU A 89 -9.81 2.14 -21.53
C GLU A 89 -8.85 2.69 -20.47
N MET A 90 -9.39 3.07 -19.32
CA MET A 90 -8.62 3.71 -18.26
C MET A 90 -7.69 2.71 -17.58
N LEU A 91 -6.37 2.92 -17.62
CA LEU A 91 -5.42 2.09 -16.89
C LEU A 91 -5.53 2.39 -15.39
N THR A 92 -5.86 1.35 -14.62
CA THR A 92 -5.86 1.39 -13.16
C THR A 92 -4.77 0.45 -12.63
N LEU A 93 -4.43 0.55 -11.34
CA LEU A 93 -3.50 -0.40 -10.71
C LEU A 93 -4.07 -1.82 -10.71
N TYR A 94 -5.39 -1.99 -10.84
CA TYR A 94 -6.04 -3.31 -10.92
C TYR A 94 -5.64 -4.13 -12.15
N HIS A 95 -5.09 -3.48 -13.19
CA HIS A 95 -4.68 -4.15 -14.43
C HIS A 95 -3.30 -4.82 -14.35
N PHE A 96 -2.59 -4.67 -13.23
CA PHE A 96 -1.25 -5.19 -12.98
C PHE A 96 -1.20 -6.00 -11.69
#